data_AF-A0A9E5TPW1-F1
#
_entry.id   AF-A0A9E5TPW1-F1
#
_cell.length_a   1.000
_cell.length_b   1.000
_cell.length_c   1.000
_cell.angle_alpha   90.00
_cell.angle_beta   90.00
_cell.angle_gamma   90.00
#
_symmetry.space_group_name_H-M   'P 1'
#
loop_
_entity.id
_entity.type
_entity.pdbx_description
1 polymer ?
#
loop_
_entity_poly.entity_id
_entity_poly.type
_entity_poly.pdbx_seq_one_letter_code
_entity_poly.pdbx_strand_id
1 'polypeptide(L)'
;MALTLAKLEKLVEAEGMRFFRDPTRDALMTGAKGIAGHYQFMILLELEGQFLQFRTVNYQYCKADHKHLKAVLEVLGGLNYRLRLAKFGWDESDGEIVVYADHWIMDGTVTQEQFSRILHNYLPAVDLSNPRIAKTIETGNDPGELDPETILRMILEQAEGADEEEDGKKKKKPKTKKI
;
A
#
# COMPACT_ATOMS: atom_id res chain seq x y z
N MET A 1 -8.72 25.59 -6.91
CA MET A 1 -9.89 25.20 -6.09
C MET A 1 -9.47 23.96 -5.33
N ALA A 2 -9.35 24.01 -4.01
CA ALA A 2 -8.82 22.89 -3.22
C ALA A 2 -9.62 21.61 -3.42
N LEU A 3 -8.95 20.45 -3.30
CA LEU A 3 -9.61 19.16 -3.38
C LEU A 3 -10.51 18.98 -2.16
N THR A 4 -11.73 18.51 -2.36
CA THR A 4 -12.65 18.19 -1.25
C THR A 4 -12.69 16.70 -1.01
N LEU A 5 -13.05 16.28 0.20
CA LEU A 5 -13.18 14.88 0.53
C LEU A 5 -14.21 14.16 -0.35
N ALA A 6 -15.35 14.80 -0.64
CA ALA A 6 -16.36 14.24 -1.54
C ALA A 6 -15.84 14.03 -2.98
N LYS A 7 -14.88 14.85 -3.44
CA LYS A 7 -14.23 14.64 -4.74
C LYS A 7 -13.18 13.53 -4.65
N LEU A 8 -12.44 13.45 -3.54
CA LEU A 8 -11.51 12.36 -3.29
C LEU A 8 -12.22 11.00 -3.24
N GLU A 9 -13.38 10.91 -2.59
CA GLU A 9 -14.24 9.72 -2.58
C GLU A 9 -14.52 9.24 -4.02
N LYS A 10 -14.95 10.15 -4.91
CA LYS A 10 -15.19 9.82 -6.34
C LYS A 10 -13.94 9.34 -7.07
N LEU A 11 -12.77 9.92 -6.79
CA LEU A 11 -11.50 9.49 -7.38
C LEU A 11 -11.17 8.04 -6.99
N VAL A 12 -11.40 7.69 -5.72
CA VAL A 12 -11.19 6.35 -5.17
C VAL A 12 -12.20 5.34 -5.73
N GLU A 13 -13.49 5.71 -5.80
CA GLU A 13 -14.54 4.86 -6.37
C GLU A 13 -14.29 4.53 -7.84
N ALA A 14 -13.77 5.50 -8.61
CA ALA A 14 -13.44 5.31 -10.02
C ALA A 14 -12.29 4.31 -10.24
N GLU A 15 -11.42 4.11 -9.25
CA GLU A 15 -10.41 3.03 -9.25
C GLU A 15 -10.99 1.67 -8.81
N GLY A 16 -12.30 1.59 -8.54
CA GLY A 16 -12.98 0.37 -8.09
C GLY A 16 -12.65 -0.03 -6.65
N MET A 17 -12.03 0.87 -5.88
CA MET A 17 -11.63 0.60 -4.50
C MET A 17 -12.77 0.89 -3.52
N ARG A 18 -12.91 0.04 -2.50
CA ARG A 18 -13.79 0.28 -1.36
C ARG A 18 -13.00 1.00 -0.27
N PHE A 19 -13.64 1.93 0.43
CA PHE A 19 -13.03 2.66 1.52
C PHE A 19 -13.99 2.87 2.67
N PHE A 20 -13.41 3.18 3.83
CA PHE A 20 -14.09 3.70 5.01
C PHE A 20 -13.62 5.12 5.25
N ARG A 21 -14.54 6.03 5.57
CA ARG A 21 -14.21 7.41 5.91
C ARG A 21 -13.89 7.53 7.40
N ASP A 22 -12.75 8.12 7.72
CA ASP A 22 -12.41 8.43 9.11
C ASP A 22 -13.41 9.48 9.67
N PRO A 23 -14.05 9.24 10.82
CA PRO A 23 -15.01 10.18 11.40
C PRO A 23 -14.36 11.41 12.03
N THR A 24 -13.04 11.40 12.26
CA THR A 24 -12.31 12.43 13.02
C THR A 24 -11.46 13.35 12.16
N ARG A 25 -11.17 12.97 10.92
CA ARG A 25 -10.31 13.72 9.99
C ARG A 25 -10.70 13.45 8.55
N ASP A 26 -10.23 14.31 7.65
CA ASP A 26 -10.44 14.14 6.21
C ASP A 26 -9.52 13.05 5.65
N ALA A 27 -9.86 11.79 5.92
CA ALA A 27 -9.11 10.64 5.46
C ALA A 27 -10.02 9.48 5.04
N LEU A 28 -9.55 8.72 4.04
CA LEU A 28 -10.18 7.50 3.56
C LEU A 28 -9.24 6.32 3.85
N MET A 29 -9.72 5.32 4.57
CA MET A 29 -9.01 4.07 4.82
C MET A 29 -9.44 3.01 3.80
N THR A 30 -8.47 2.40 3.13
CA THR A 30 -8.69 1.41 2.08
C THR A 30 -7.65 0.29 2.17
N GLY A 31 -7.82 -0.74 1.36
CA GLY A 31 -6.84 -1.81 1.23
C GLY A 31 -6.69 -2.28 -0.20
N ALA A 32 -5.50 -2.78 -0.52
CA ALA A 32 -5.16 -3.34 -1.81
C ALA A 32 -4.53 -4.72 -1.64
N LYS A 33 -4.87 -5.64 -2.56
CA LYS A 33 -4.17 -6.92 -2.71
C LYS A 33 -3.04 -6.71 -3.71
N GLY A 34 -1.82 -6.95 -3.28
CA GLY A 34 -0.64 -7.06 -4.14
C GLY A 34 -0.27 -8.52 -4.37
N ILE A 35 0.84 -8.74 -5.08
CA ILE A 35 1.40 -10.08 -5.32
C ILE A 35 2.08 -10.64 -4.07
N ALA A 36 2.68 -9.80 -3.22
CA ALA A 36 3.41 -10.21 -2.03
C ALA A 36 2.56 -10.17 -0.75
N GLY A 37 1.36 -9.57 -0.79
CA GLY A 37 0.49 -9.53 0.37
C GLY A 37 -0.75 -8.65 0.23
N HIS A 38 -1.43 -8.45 1.35
CA HIS A 38 -2.55 -7.53 1.49
C HIS A 38 -2.13 -6.34 2.34
N TYR A 39 -2.39 -5.13 1.85
CA TYR A 39 -1.96 -3.91 2.51
C TYR A 39 -3.15 -3.02 2.83
N GLN A 40 -3.12 -2.42 4.01
CA GLN A 40 -4.02 -1.35 4.39
C GLN A 40 -3.29 -0.03 4.29
N PHE A 41 -3.99 1.00 3.82
CA PHE A 41 -3.45 2.34 3.74
C PHE A 41 -4.55 3.38 3.88
N MET A 42 -4.14 4.56 4.31
CA MET A 42 -4.98 5.75 4.38
C MET A 42 -4.63 6.67 3.21
N ILE A 43 -5.64 7.36 2.71
CA ILE A 43 -5.51 8.50 1.82
C ILE A 43 -5.99 9.72 2.60
N LEU A 44 -5.04 10.53 3.07
CA LEU A 44 -5.27 11.70 3.89
C LEU A 44 -5.34 12.94 3.01
N LEU A 45 -6.33 13.78 3.28
CA LEU A 45 -6.49 15.08 2.68
C LEU A 45 -6.23 16.14 3.77
N GLU A 46 -5.07 16.76 3.69
CA GLU A 46 -4.59 17.69 4.71
C GLU A 46 -4.48 19.11 4.16
N LEU A 47 -4.17 20.05 5.06
CA LEU A 47 -3.97 21.46 4.74
C LEU A 47 -5.14 22.02 3.93
N GLU A 48 -6.36 21.80 4.42
CA GLU A 48 -7.60 22.28 3.79
C GLU A 48 -7.75 21.85 2.32
N GLY A 49 -7.27 20.65 1.99
CA GLY A 49 -7.38 20.08 0.64
C GLY A 49 -6.26 20.47 -0.30
N GLN A 50 -5.17 21.03 0.22
CA GLN A 50 -3.97 21.41 -0.54
C GLN A 50 -2.88 20.34 -0.54
N PHE A 51 -3.01 19.32 0.31
CA PHE A 51 -2.05 18.23 0.40
C PHE A 51 -2.76 16.88 0.44
N LEU A 52 -2.31 15.96 -0.41
CA LEU A 52 -2.80 14.59 -0.46
C LEU A 52 -1.66 13.65 -0.09
N GLN A 53 -1.90 12.81 0.91
CA GLN A 53 -0.93 11.82 1.36
C GLN A 53 -1.53 10.42 1.30
N PHE A 54 -0.78 9.49 0.72
CA PHE A 54 -1.02 8.06 0.88
C PHE A 54 -0.09 7.54 1.97
N ARG A 55 -0.62 6.77 2.91
CA ARG A 55 0.16 6.26 4.04
C ARG A 55 -0.23 4.83 4.36
N THR A 56 0.71 3.90 4.39
CA THR A 56 0.43 2.52 4.84
C THR A 56 0.08 2.48 6.31
N VAL A 57 -0.70 1.47 6.71
CA VAL A 57 -1.01 1.16 8.12
C VAL A 57 -0.38 -0.20 8.46
N ASN A 58 0.38 -0.27 9.56
CA ASN A 58 1.02 -1.50 10.05
C ASN A 58 1.87 -2.22 8.97
N TYR A 59 2.70 -1.50 8.23
CA TYR A 59 3.40 -2.06 7.07
C TYR A 59 4.53 -3.03 7.47
N GLN A 60 5.51 -2.56 8.24
CA GLN A 60 6.59 -3.36 8.81
C GLN A 60 7.07 -2.73 10.13
N TYR A 61 7.81 -3.49 10.94
CA TYR A 61 8.38 -2.99 12.21
C TYR A 61 9.82 -3.47 12.39
N CYS A 62 10.72 -2.57 12.78
CA CYS A 62 12.08 -2.87 13.20
C CYS A 62 12.46 -1.99 14.39
N LYS A 63 12.54 -2.57 15.59
CA LYS A 63 12.83 -1.81 16.82
C LYS A 63 14.22 -1.15 16.79
N ALA A 64 14.37 -0.07 17.53
CA ALA A 64 15.63 0.68 17.66
C ALA A 64 16.82 -0.18 18.14
N ASP A 65 16.56 -1.20 18.97
CA ASP A 65 17.56 -2.13 19.51
C ASP A 65 17.78 -3.38 18.63
N HIS A 66 17.12 -3.47 17.48
CA HIS A 66 17.20 -4.64 16.62
C HIS A 66 18.59 -4.75 15.97
N LYS A 67 19.24 -5.91 16.09
CA LYS A 67 20.60 -6.18 15.56
C LYS A 67 20.77 -5.91 14.05
N HIS A 68 19.67 -5.93 13.29
CA HIS A 68 19.66 -5.72 11.84
C HIS A 68 19.14 -4.34 11.41
N LEU A 69 18.85 -3.44 12.36
CA LEU A 69 18.31 -2.11 12.05
C LEU A 69 19.16 -1.35 11.03
N LYS A 70 20.49 -1.38 11.17
CA LYS A 70 21.39 -0.73 10.21
C LYS A 70 21.16 -1.20 8.78
N ALA A 71 21.09 -2.52 8.56
CA ALA A 71 20.85 -3.08 7.23
C ALA A 71 19.46 -2.68 6.69
N VAL A 72 18.45 -2.64 7.56
CA VAL A 72 17.11 -2.18 7.21
C VAL A 72 17.14 -0.71 6.76
N LEU A 73 17.77 0.17 7.53
CA LEU A 73 17.87 1.60 7.19
C LEU A 73 18.63 1.82 5.88
N GLU A 74 19.68 1.04 5.59
CA GLU A 74 20.38 1.06 4.30
C GLU A 74 19.45 0.68 3.14
N VAL A 75 18.61 -0.35 3.31
CA VAL A 75 17.58 -0.73 2.33
C VAL A 75 16.55 0.39 2.13
N LEU A 76 16.02 0.97 3.21
CA LEU A 76 15.06 2.07 3.12
C LEU A 76 15.66 3.28 2.40
N GLY A 77 16.91 3.64 2.72
CA GLY A 77 17.65 4.70 2.03
C GLY A 77 17.83 4.42 0.52
N GLY A 78 18.21 3.20 0.17
CA GLY A 78 18.35 2.78 -1.22
C GLY A 78 17.03 2.75 -2.00
N LEU A 79 15.92 2.40 -1.34
CA LEU A 79 14.57 2.52 -1.91
C LEU A 79 14.20 3.99 -2.14
N ASN A 80 14.43 4.86 -1.15
CA ASN A 80 14.13 6.29 -1.23
C ASN A 80 14.91 7.02 -2.33
N TYR A 81 16.13 6.57 -2.63
CA TYR A 81 16.94 7.13 -3.72
C TYR A 81 16.40 6.74 -5.10
N ARG A 82 15.97 5.49 -5.28
CA ARG A 82 15.54 4.96 -6.60
C ARG A 82 14.09 5.28 -6.92
N LEU A 83 13.23 5.23 -5.91
CA LEU A 83 11.80 5.44 -6.09
C LEU A 83 11.49 6.93 -6.12
N ARG A 84 10.76 7.34 -7.17
CA ARG A 84 10.43 8.74 -7.42
C ARG A 84 9.39 9.26 -6.43
N LEU A 85 8.30 8.50 -6.25
CA LEU A 85 7.11 8.92 -5.52
C LEU A 85 7.08 8.37 -4.09
N ALA A 86 7.14 7.05 -3.94
CA ALA A 86 7.02 6.41 -2.63
C ALA A 86 8.27 6.66 -1.77
N LYS A 87 8.06 6.97 -0.49
CA LYS A 87 9.10 7.17 0.51
C LYS A 87 8.87 6.30 1.73
N PHE A 88 9.93 5.69 2.22
CA PHE A 88 9.95 4.81 3.37
C PHE A 88 10.50 5.59 4.56
N GLY A 89 9.67 5.73 5.60
CA GLY A 89 10.07 6.27 6.89
C GLY A 89 10.23 5.15 7.91
N TRP A 90 11.15 5.36 8.84
CA TRP A 90 11.30 4.55 10.05
C TRP A 90 11.13 5.48 11.25
N ASP A 91 10.24 5.14 12.17
CA ASP A 91 10.01 5.87 13.41
C ASP A 91 10.90 5.29 14.52
N GLU A 92 11.75 6.13 15.11
CA GLU A 92 12.68 5.70 16.16
C GLU A 92 11.98 5.39 17.50
N SER A 93 10.77 5.92 17.70
CA SER A 93 10.06 5.83 18.98
C SER A 93 9.45 4.44 19.21
N ASP A 94 8.97 3.78 18.15
CA ASP A 94 8.32 2.47 18.22
C ASP A 94 8.86 1.45 17.19
N GLY A 95 9.70 1.89 16.26
CA GLY A 95 10.26 1.06 15.20
C GLY A 95 9.33 0.85 14.01
N GLU A 96 8.22 1.57 13.90
CA GLU A 96 7.30 1.46 12.76
C GLU A 96 8.01 1.86 11.47
N ILE A 97 7.81 1.07 10.42
CA ILE A 97 8.21 1.40 9.05
C ILE A 97 6.93 1.70 8.28
N VAL A 98 6.88 2.87 7.66
CA VAL A 98 5.73 3.37 6.92
C VAL A 98 6.14 3.77 5.51
N VAL A 99 5.27 3.52 4.53
CA VAL A 99 5.43 4.05 3.17
C VAL A 99 4.46 5.21 2.96
N TYR A 100 4.99 6.31 2.45
CA TYR A 100 4.28 7.54 2.13
C TYR A 100 4.32 7.81 0.63
N ALA A 101 3.27 8.42 0.08
CA ALA A 101 3.36 9.18 -1.16
C ALA A 101 2.67 10.53 -0.96
N ASP A 102 3.47 11.59 -1.06
CA ASP A 102 3.06 12.96 -0.77
C ASP A 102 2.83 13.74 -2.06
N HIS A 103 1.71 14.46 -2.15
CA HIS A 103 1.36 15.23 -3.32
C HIS A 103 0.77 16.60 -2.95
N TRP A 104 1.50 17.66 -3.29
CA TRP A 104 1.02 19.03 -3.20
C TRP A 104 0.05 19.34 -4.34
N ILE A 105 -1.15 19.79 -3.98
CA ILE A 105 -2.21 20.18 -4.91
C ILE A 105 -2.14 21.70 -5.18
N MET A 106 -1.70 22.46 -4.17
CA MET A 106 -1.53 23.93 -4.22
C MET A 106 -2.83 24.65 -4.61
N ASP A 107 -2.84 25.31 -5.77
CA ASP A 107 -3.97 26.07 -6.33
C ASP A 107 -4.87 25.23 -7.25
N GLY A 108 -4.41 24.04 -7.64
CA GLY A 108 -5.06 23.12 -8.56
C GLY A 108 -6.05 22.16 -7.88
N THR A 109 -6.31 21.05 -8.58
CA THR A 109 -7.05 19.89 -8.09
C THR A 109 -6.39 18.64 -8.65
N VAL A 110 -6.60 17.50 -8.01
CA VAL A 110 -6.19 16.20 -8.58
C VAL A 110 -7.21 15.74 -9.63
N THR A 111 -6.73 15.39 -10.83
CA THR A 111 -7.52 14.74 -11.89
C THR A 111 -7.55 13.22 -11.68
N GLN A 112 -8.49 12.52 -12.33
CA GLN A 112 -8.50 11.05 -12.27
C GLN A 112 -7.18 10.45 -12.76
N GLU A 113 -6.62 10.97 -13.86
CA GLU A 113 -5.36 10.47 -14.40
C GLU A 113 -4.19 10.66 -13.43
N GLN A 114 -4.11 11.81 -12.75
CA GLN A 114 -3.10 12.06 -11.74
C GLN A 114 -3.27 11.13 -10.54
N PHE A 115 -4.50 10.97 -10.05
CA PHE A 115 -4.82 10.07 -8.95
C PHE A 115 -4.44 8.62 -9.28
N SER A 116 -4.89 8.13 -10.44
CA SER A 116 -4.58 6.80 -10.95
C SER A 116 -3.07 6.60 -11.06
N ARG A 117 -2.33 7.58 -11.60
CA ARG A 117 -0.87 7.51 -11.70
C ARG A 117 -0.20 7.42 -10.33
N ILE A 118 -0.65 8.22 -9.35
CA ILE A 118 -0.14 8.16 -7.98
C ILE A 118 -0.37 6.75 -7.41
N LEU A 119 -1.61 6.26 -7.48
CA LEU A 119 -2.00 4.95 -6.94
C LEU A 119 -1.21 3.80 -7.57
N HIS A 120 -1.13 3.76 -8.91
CA HIS A 120 -0.42 2.70 -9.65
C HIS A 120 1.10 2.78 -9.55
N ASN A 121 1.69 3.88 -9.05
CA ASN A 121 3.10 3.92 -8.68
C ASN A 121 3.33 3.60 -7.21
N TYR A 122 2.39 3.98 -6.34
CA TYR A 122 2.47 3.77 -4.91
C TYR A 122 2.26 2.29 -4.53
N LEU A 123 1.21 1.64 -5.04
CA LEU A 123 0.88 0.26 -4.66
C LEU A 123 1.98 -0.75 -5.01
N PRO A 124 2.56 -0.74 -6.22
CA PRO A 124 3.68 -1.65 -6.52
C PRO A 124 4.92 -1.36 -5.66
N ALA A 125 5.18 -0.09 -5.32
CA ALA A 125 6.30 0.25 -4.45
C ALA A 125 6.12 -0.33 -3.03
N VAL A 126 4.91 -0.25 -2.48
CA VAL A 126 4.54 -0.87 -1.19
C VAL A 126 4.71 -2.39 -1.27
N ASP A 127 4.13 -3.00 -2.30
CA ASP A 127 4.02 -4.44 -2.42
C ASP A 127 5.37 -5.13 -2.68
N LEU A 128 6.11 -4.67 -3.70
CA LEU A 128 7.37 -5.29 -4.10
C LEU A 128 8.51 -5.04 -3.10
N SER A 129 8.44 -3.95 -2.33
CA SER A 129 9.46 -3.65 -1.31
C SER A 129 9.22 -4.43 -0.01
N ASN A 130 7.99 -4.87 0.25
CA ASN A 130 7.63 -5.52 1.51
C ASN A 130 8.46 -6.80 1.78
N PRO A 131 8.55 -7.79 0.85
CA PRO A 131 9.30 -9.01 1.11
C PRO A 131 10.80 -8.74 1.26
N ARG A 132 11.34 -7.76 0.53
CA ARG A 132 12.74 -7.34 0.66
C ARG A 132 13.02 -6.79 2.06
N ILE A 133 12.18 -5.87 2.54
CA ILE A 133 12.33 -5.28 3.89
C ILE A 133 12.15 -6.35 4.96
N ALA A 134 11.11 -7.19 4.86
CA ALA A 134 10.86 -8.28 5.78
C ALA A 134 12.06 -9.23 5.88
N LYS A 135 12.67 -9.59 4.73
CA LYS A 135 13.82 -10.49 4.70
C LYS A 135 15.08 -9.86 5.29
N THR A 136 15.29 -8.57 5.07
CA THR A 136 16.38 -7.81 5.69
C THR A 136 16.20 -7.71 7.20
N ILE A 137 14.97 -7.50 7.69
CA ILE A 137 14.67 -7.54 9.13
C ILE A 137 15.02 -8.92 9.69
N GLU A 138 14.60 -10.00 9.03
CA GLU A 138 14.82 -11.38 9.50
C GLU A 138 16.30 -11.76 9.52
N THR A 139 17.03 -11.48 8.43
CA THR A 139 18.36 -12.07 8.18
C THR A 139 19.52 -11.10 8.31
N GLY A 140 19.26 -9.79 8.28
CA GLY A 140 20.29 -8.76 8.16
C GLY A 140 20.91 -8.62 6.77
N ASN A 141 20.48 -9.44 5.81
CA ASN A 141 20.96 -9.40 4.43
C ASN A 141 19.85 -8.89 3.51
N ASP A 142 20.19 -7.90 2.69
CA ASP A 142 19.30 -7.40 1.64
C ASP A 142 19.27 -8.40 0.45
N PRO A 143 18.12 -9.05 0.16
CA PRO A 143 18.02 -9.97 -0.97
C PRO A 143 18.06 -9.27 -2.33
N GLY A 144 18.00 -7.93 -2.35
CA GLY A 144 17.90 -7.16 -3.58
C GLY A 144 16.46 -7.05 -4.08
N GLU A 145 16.31 -6.67 -5.35
CA GLU A 145 14.99 -6.64 -5.99
C GLU A 145 14.52 -8.04 -6.35
N LEU A 146 13.20 -8.23 -6.36
CA LEU A 146 12.62 -9.44 -6.92
C LEU A 146 12.93 -9.50 -8.41
N ASP A 147 13.48 -10.63 -8.85
CA ASP A 147 13.70 -10.87 -10.26
C ASP A 147 12.35 -11.12 -10.99
N PRO A 148 12.28 -10.85 -12.31
CA PRO A 148 11.04 -11.03 -13.07
C PRO A 148 10.45 -12.44 -13.03
N GLU A 149 11.28 -13.49 -12.91
CA GLU A 149 10.80 -14.87 -12.86
C GLU A 149 10.11 -15.16 -11.53
N THR A 150 10.66 -14.65 -10.42
CA THR A 150 10.03 -14.71 -9.11
C THR A 150 8.71 -13.95 -9.08
N ILE A 151 8.66 -12.74 -9.66
CA ILE A 151 7.40 -11.98 -9.79
C ILE A 151 6.36 -12.78 -10.58
N LEU A 152 6.75 -13.34 -11.73
CA LEU A 152 5.84 -14.14 -12.56
C LEU A 152 5.31 -15.37 -11.82
N ARG A 153 6.18 -16.08 -11.09
CA ARG A 153 5.79 -17.22 -10.27
C ARG A 153 4.74 -16.82 -9.22
N MET A 154 4.97 -15.72 -8.49
CA MET A 154 4.01 -15.22 -7.49
C MET A 154 2.66 -14.86 -8.11
N ILE A 155 2.65 -14.28 -9.32
CA ILE A 155 1.40 -13.96 -10.04
C ILE A 155 0.65 -15.24 -10.41
N LEU A 156 1.34 -16.24 -10.95
CA LEU A 156 0.72 -17.51 -11.35
C LEU A 156 0.15 -18.26 -10.13
N GLU A 157 0.89 -18.33 -9.03
CA GLU A 157 0.43 -18.95 -7.77
C GLU A 157 -0.83 -18.25 -7.22
N GLN A 158 -0.91 -16.92 -7.31
CA GLN A 158 -2.11 -16.18 -6.91
C GLN A 158 -3.31 -16.43 -7.81
N ALA A 159 -3.09 -16.63 -9.12
CA ALA A 159 -4.17 -16.93 -10.07
C ALA A 159 -4.75 -18.33 -9.81
N GLU A 160 -3.90 -19.33 -9.60
CA GLU A 160 -4.33 -20.70 -9.26
C GLU A 160 -5.12 -20.74 -7.95
N GLY A 161 -4.65 -20.04 -6.90
CA GLY A 161 -5.37 -19.95 -5.62
C GLY A 161 -6.72 -19.22 -5.72
N ALA A 162 -6.90 -18.30 -6.68
CA ALA A 162 -8.18 -17.62 -6.90
C ALA A 162 -9.22 -18.53 -7.54
N ASP A 163 -8.81 -19.39 -8.47
CA ASP A 163 -9.68 -20.37 -9.14
C ASP A 163 -10.20 -21.43 -8.14
N GLU A 164 -9.35 -21.89 -7.22
CA GLU A 164 -9.75 -22.84 -6.17
C GLU A 164 -10.74 -22.24 -5.16
N GLU A 165 -10.56 -20.97 -4.76
CA GLU A 165 -11.52 -20.26 -3.90
C GLU A 165 -12.89 -20.07 -4.57
N GLU A 166 -12.91 -19.78 -5.88
CA GLU A 166 -14.15 -19.63 -6.64
C GLU A 166 -14.92 -20.96 -6.74
N ASP A 167 -14.23 -22.07 -6.98
CA ASP A 167 -14.84 -23.40 -7.03
C ASP A 167 -15.32 -23.87 -5.64
N GLY A 168 -14.61 -23.49 -4.58
CA GLY A 168 -15.04 -23.70 -3.20
C GLY A 168 -16.30 -22.91 -2.83
N LYS A 169 -16.43 -21.65 -3.28
CA LYS A 169 -17.63 -20.81 -3.08
C LYS A 169 -18.83 -21.28 -3.90
N LYS A 170 -18.63 -21.78 -5.14
CA LYS A 170 -19.70 -22.38 -5.96
C LYS A 170 -20.31 -23.63 -5.30
N LYS A 171 -19.52 -24.42 -4.56
CA LYS A 171 -20.00 -25.62 -3.83
C LYS A 171 -20.76 -25.32 -2.52
N LYS A 172 -20.68 -24.10 -1.96
CA LYS A 172 -21.29 -23.70 -0.68
C LYS A 172 -22.60 -22.87 -0.80
N LYS A 173 -23.30 -22.87 -1.95
CA LYS A 173 -24.63 -22.24 -2.03
C LYS A 173 -25.61 -22.97 -1.08
N PRO A 174 -26.32 -22.26 -0.18
CA PRO A 174 -27.22 -22.90 0.78
C PRO A 174 -28.46 -23.45 0.05
N LYS A 175 -28.81 -24.71 0.34
CA LYS A 175 -30.12 -25.28 -0.04
C LYS A 175 -31.20 -24.46 0.66
N THR A 176 -31.91 -23.63 -0.10
CA THR A 176 -33.11 -22.92 0.36
C THR A 176 -34.13 -23.95 0.85
N LYS A 177 -34.33 -24.04 2.16
CA LYS A 177 -35.47 -24.77 2.74
C LYS A 177 -36.73 -23.96 2.42
N LYS A 178 -37.54 -24.48 1.50
CA LYS A 178 -38.96 -24.11 1.37
C LYS A 178 -39.71 -24.64 2.59
N ILE A 179 -40.33 -23.75 3.36
CA ILE A 179 -41.56 -24.01 4.13
C ILE A 179 -42.43 -22.77 3.96
#